data_AF-A0A2A4FR93-F1
#
_entry.id   AF-A0A2A4FR93-F1
#
_cell.length_a   1.000
_cell.length_b   1.000
_cell.length_c   1.000
_cell.angle_alpha   90.00
_cell.angle_beta   90.00
_cell.angle_gamma   90.00
#
_symmetry.space_group_name_H-M   'P 1'
#
loop_
_entity.id
_entity.type
_entity.pdbx_description
1 polymer ?
#
loop_
_entity_poly.entity_id
_entity_poly.type
_entity_poly.pdbx_seq_one_letter_code
_entity_poly.pdbx_strand_id
1 'polypeptide(L)'
;MLSGSFNRIITVSPHLHRYRALNDLYPIEAITLDATPQLTSWLTAHVARPLLVGPDSESEQWVARVARDVGAPYMIGRKRRRGDRDPAQRPAAVVVREAVGPAR
;
A
#
# COMPACT_ATOMS: atom_id res chain seq x y z
N MET A 1 -1.02 -11.04 -27.14
CA MET A 1 -0.92 -10.81 -25.68
C MET A 1 0.54 -10.97 -25.26
N LEU A 2 0.97 -10.34 -24.16
CA LEU A 2 2.35 -10.42 -23.64
C LEU A 2 2.86 -11.87 -23.55
N SER A 3 2.03 -12.80 -23.06
CA SER A 3 2.39 -14.23 -22.95
C SER A 3 2.63 -14.95 -24.27
N GLY A 4 2.19 -14.39 -25.40
CA GLY A 4 2.47 -14.92 -26.74
C GLY A 4 3.79 -14.43 -27.33
N SER A 5 4.46 -13.47 -26.67
CA SER A 5 5.66 -12.82 -27.17
C SER A 5 6.85 -12.90 -26.21
N PHE A 6 6.61 -13.21 -24.94
CA PHE A 6 7.62 -13.28 -23.90
C PHE A 6 7.49 -14.55 -23.07
N ASN A 7 8.62 -15.04 -22.56
CA ASN A 7 8.66 -16.23 -21.70
C ASN A 7 8.54 -15.90 -20.21
N ARG A 8 8.76 -14.65 -19.82
CA ARG A 8 8.73 -14.21 -18.42
C ARG A 8 8.31 -12.74 -18.30
N ILE A 9 7.66 -12.39 -17.19
CA ILE A 9 7.44 -11.03 -16.73
C ILE A 9 8.19 -10.82 -15.42
N ILE A 10 8.93 -9.73 -15.29
CA ILE A 10 9.54 -9.31 -14.03
C ILE A 10 9.10 -7.88 -13.76
N THR A 11 8.55 -7.62 -12.58
CA THR A 11 8.10 -6.27 -12.20
C THR A 11 8.25 -6.04 -10.71
N VAL A 12 8.11 -4.79 -10.28
CA VAL A 12 8.24 -4.37 -8.87
C VAL A 12 6.88 -3.86 -8.38
N SER A 13 6.43 -4.37 -7.23
CA SER A 13 5.23 -3.93 -6.50
C SER A 13 4.01 -3.68 -7.39
N PRO A 14 3.58 -4.66 -8.22
CA PRO A 14 2.43 -4.52 -9.08
C PRO A 14 1.16 -4.31 -8.25
N HIS A 15 0.27 -3.47 -8.76
CA HIS A 15 -0.98 -3.15 -8.10
C HIS A 15 -2.02 -4.26 -8.34
N LEU A 16 -2.07 -5.23 -7.43
CA LEU A 16 -2.91 -6.43 -7.53
C LEU A 16 -4.05 -6.42 -6.50
N HIS A 17 -5.14 -5.71 -6.80
CA HIS A 17 -6.32 -5.67 -5.92
C HIS A 17 -7.41 -6.69 -6.27
N ARG A 18 -7.37 -7.28 -7.49
CA ARG A 18 -8.34 -8.29 -7.96
C ARG A 18 -7.78 -9.71 -8.06
N TYR A 19 -6.48 -9.80 -8.20
CA TYR A 19 -5.74 -11.05 -8.39
C TYR A 19 -4.74 -11.18 -7.26
N ARG A 20 -4.40 -12.41 -6.88
CA ARG A 20 -3.41 -12.67 -5.83
C ARG A 20 -2.00 -12.59 -6.39
N ALA A 21 -1.83 -12.98 -7.65
CA ALA A 21 -0.55 -12.95 -8.33
C ALA A 21 -0.72 -12.60 -9.83
N LEU A 22 0.35 -12.13 -10.46
CA LEU A 22 0.38 -11.98 -11.93
C LEU A 22 0.15 -13.31 -12.65
N ASN A 23 0.50 -14.44 -12.03
CA ASN A 23 0.25 -15.77 -12.58
C ASN A 23 -1.24 -16.15 -12.68
N ASP A 24 -2.13 -15.42 -11.99
CA ASP A 24 -3.58 -15.58 -12.18
C ASP A 24 -4.05 -15.03 -13.54
N LEU A 25 -3.22 -14.19 -14.18
CA LEU A 25 -3.50 -13.51 -15.46
C LEU A 25 -2.62 -14.03 -16.60
N TYR A 26 -1.36 -14.32 -16.30
CA TYR A 26 -0.34 -14.64 -17.30
C TYR A 26 0.11 -16.09 -17.12
N PRO A 27 -0.10 -16.98 -18.12
CA PRO A 27 0.32 -18.39 -18.07
C PRO A 27 1.83 -18.58 -18.29
N ILE A 28 2.63 -17.53 -18.11
CA ILE A 28 4.09 -17.53 -18.20
C ILE A 28 4.67 -17.18 -16.83
N GLU A 29 5.95 -17.44 -16.62
CA GLU A 29 6.59 -17.12 -15.34
C GLU A 29 6.48 -15.62 -15.04
N ALA A 30 6.01 -15.27 -13.84
CA ALA A 30 5.88 -13.89 -13.42
C ALA A 30 6.56 -13.68 -12.06
N ILE A 31 7.61 -12.86 -12.04
CA ILE A 31 8.37 -12.54 -10.84
C ILE A 31 7.95 -11.15 -10.37
N THR A 32 7.46 -11.08 -9.13
CA THR A 32 7.12 -9.82 -8.48
C THR A 32 8.16 -9.52 -7.41
N LEU A 33 8.90 -8.44 -7.59
CA LEU A 33 9.81 -7.88 -6.61
C LEU A 33 9.06 -6.93 -5.68
N ASP A 34 9.55 -6.77 -4.47
CA ASP A 34 8.97 -5.87 -3.48
C ASP A 34 9.94 -4.72 -3.19
N ALA A 35 9.48 -3.48 -3.37
CA ALA A 35 10.26 -2.27 -3.06
C ALA A 35 10.23 -1.88 -1.57
N THR A 36 9.37 -2.52 -0.78
CA THR A 36 9.19 -2.20 0.65
C THR A 36 10.51 -2.24 1.43
N PRO A 37 11.39 -3.25 1.29
CA PRO A 37 12.64 -3.31 2.06
C PRO A 37 13.59 -2.13 1.80
N GLN A 38 13.70 -1.68 0.55
CA GLN A 38 14.53 -0.53 0.18
C GLN A 38 13.96 0.76 0.76
N LEU A 39 12.64 0.91 0.73
CA LEU A 39 11.95 2.05 1.35
C LEU A 39 12.15 2.07 2.87
N THR A 40 11.99 0.92 3.53
CA THR A 40 12.27 0.75 4.97
C THR A 40 13.70 1.14 5.31
N SER A 41 14.69 0.65 4.56
CA SER A 41 16.10 0.98 4.78
C SER A 41 16.36 2.48 4.66
N TRP A 42 15.80 3.12 3.63
CA TRP A 42 15.93 4.55 3.44
C TRP A 42 15.26 5.33 4.59
N LEU A 43 14.05 4.95 5.00
CA LEU A 43 13.34 5.59 6.10
C LEU A 43 14.13 5.52 7.42
N THR A 44 14.66 4.35 7.77
CA THR A 44 15.46 4.16 8.98
C THR A 44 16.70 5.06 9.00
N ALA A 45 17.34 5.25 7.84
CA ALA A 45 18.57 6.03 7.74
C ALA A 45 18.32 7.56 7.73
N HIS A 46 17.15 8.01 7.29
CA HIS A 46 16.93 9.44 6.99
C HIS A 46 15.82 10.10 7.81
N VAL A 47 15.01 9.34 8.55
CA VAL A 47 13.86 9.87 9.29
C VAL A 47 13.90 9.38 10.74
N ALA A 48 14.21 10.28 11.67
CA ALA A 48 14.45 9.93 13.07
C ALA A 48 13.19 9.48 13.85
N ARG A 49 12.01 10.06 13.53
CA ARG A 49 10.74 9.78 14.22
C ARG A 49 9.57 9.79 13.22
N PRO A 50 9.51 8.83 12.29
CA PRO A 50 8.49 8.84 11.25
C PRO A 50 7.11 8.55 11.84
N LEU A 51 6.09 9.14 11.24
CA LEU A 51 4.69 8.72 11.36
C LEU A 51 4.25 8.29 9.97
N LEU A 52 3.94 7.02 9.79
CA LEU A 52 3.59 6.50 8.48
C LEU A 52 2.09 6.71 8.26
N VAL A 53 1.72 7.26 7.11
CA VAL A 53 0.32 7.57 6.78
C VAL A 53 -0.07 6.82 5.52
N GLY A 54 -1.01 5.88 5.65
CA GLY A 54 -1.65 5.24 4.52
C GLY A 54 -2.87 6.04 4.05
N PRO A 55 -3.00 6.36 2.75
CA PRO A 55 -4.10 7.18 2.25
C PRO A 55 -5.49 6.54 2.40
N ASP A 56 -5.56 5.20 2.39
CA ASP A 56 -6.80 4.45 2.49
C ASP A 56 -6.58 3.03 3.06
N SER A 57 -7.67 2.26 3.23
CA SER A 57 -7.62 0.89 3.75
C SER A 57 -6.84 -0.09 2.87
N GLU A 58 -6.69 0.16 1.57
CA GLU A 58 -5.88 -0.72 0.71
C GLU A 58 -4.40 -0.59 1.07
N SER A 59 -3.99 0.63 1.44
CA SER A 59 -2.60 0.91 1.80
C SER A 59 -2.13 0.33 3.14
N GLU A 60 -3.07 -0.13 3.98
CA GLU A 60 -2.79 -0.57 5.36
C GLU A 60 -1.78 -1.70 5.43
N GLN A 61 -1.88 -2.69 4.55
CA GLN A 61 -0.97 -3.83 4.52
C GLN A 61 0.50 -3.43 4.35
N TRP A 62 0.78 -2.41 3.54
CA TRP A 62 2.15 -1.94 3.30
C TRP A 62 2.61 -1.04 4.44
N VAL A 63 1.77 -0.07 4.83
CA VAL A 63 2.10 0.92 5.86
C VAL A 63 2.32 0.25 7.22
N ALA A 64 1.46 -0.68 7.63
CA ALA A 64 1.60 -1.40 8.88
C ALA A 64 2.87 -2.27 8.92
N ARG A 65 3.26 -2.85 7.78
CA ARG A 65 4.50 -3.63 7.68
C ARG A 65 5.72 -2.74 7.83
N VAL A 66 5.83 -1.66 7.06
CA VAL A 66 6.97 -0.73 7.18
C VAL A 66 7.05 -0.14 8.58
N ALA A 67 5.91 0.25 9.16
CA ALA A 67 5.83 0.82 10.51
C ALA A 67 6.37 -0.13 11.57
N ARG A 68 6.06 -1.43 11.44
CA ARG A 68 6.64 -2.49 12.29
C ARG A 68 8.15 -2.56 12.11
N ASP A 69 8.61 -2.62 10.86
CA ASP A 69 10.03 -2.80 10.54
C ASP A 69 10.89 -1.63 11.05
N VAL A 70 10.34 -0.39 11.08
CA VAL A 70 11.04 0.80 11.58
C VAL A 70 10.69 1.19 13.03
N GLY A 71 9.83 0.42 13.72
CA GLY A 71 9.41 0.71 15.09
C GLY A 71 8.62 2.01 15.25
N ALA A 72 7.84 2.39 14.24
CA ALA A 72 7.14 3.67 14.16
C ALA A 72 5.61 3.54 14.29
N PRO A 73 4.92 4.60 14.74
CA PRO A 73 3.47 4.67 14.64
C PRO A 73 2.98 4.78 13.20
N TYR A 74 1.74 4.35 12.94
CA TYR A 74 1.08 4.60 11.66
C TYR A 74 -0.40 4.92 11.78
N MET A 75 -0.94 5.56 10.75
CA MET A 75 -2.36 5.90 10.61
C MET A 75 -2.85 5.57 9.21
N ILE A 76 -4.13 5.20 9.10
CA ILE A 76 -4.79 4.88 7.84
C ILE A 76 -5.97 5.81 7.62
N GLY A 77 -6.01 6.44 6.44
CA GLY A 77 -7.13 7.23 5.99
C GLY A 77 -8.34 6.35 5.70
N ARG A 78 -9.55 6.87 5.93
CA ARG A 78 -10.78 6.19 5.51
C ARG A 78 -11.60 7.09 4.60
N LYS A 79 -11.64 6.73 3.32
CA LYS A 79 -12.50 7.41 2.35
C LYS A 79 -13.96 7.03 2.59
N ARG A 80 -14.80 8.01 2.93
CA ARG A 80 -16.27 7.87 2.90
C ARG A 80 -16.80 8.56 1.66
N ARG A 81 -17.33 7.79 0.71
CA ARG A 81 -18.09 8.33 -0.41
C ARG A 81 -19.53 8.56 0.04
N ARG A 82 -19.99 9.80 0.00
CA ARG A 82 -21.40 10.17 0.14
C ARG A 82 -21.92 10.38 -1.28
N GLY A 83 -23.06 9.78 -1.61
CA GLY A 83 -23.63 9.89 -2.96
C GLY A 83 -24.01 11.33 -3.28
N ASP A 84 -24.17 11.65 -4.57
CA ASP A 84 -24.33 13.02 -5.06
C ASP A 84 -25.55 13.78 -4.47
N ARG A 85 -26.50 13.05 -3.88
CA ARG A 85 -27.72 13.58 -3.23
C ARG A 85 -27.56 13.89 -1.74
N ASP A 86 -26.38 13.68 -1.16
CA ASP A 86 -26.13 14.04 0.24
C ASP A 86 -25.94 15.56 0.33
N PRO A 87 -26.84 16.31 1.02
CA PRO A 87 -26.74 17.76 1.15
C PRO A 87 -25.50 18.21 1.94
N ALA A 88 -24.81 17.29 2.64
CA ALA A 88 -23.57 17.55 3.37
C ALA A 88 -22.31 17.28 2.52
N GLN A 89 -22.28 17.73 1.24
CA GLN A 89 -21.07 17.75 0.41
C GLN A 89 -19.99 18.64 1.06
N ARG A 90 -19.31 18.09 2.06
CA ARG A 90 -17.98 18.51 2.47
C ARG A 90 -16.99 17.71 1.61
N PRO A 91 -15.83 18.28 1.23
CA PRO A 91 -14.79 17.50 0.59
C PRO A 91 -14.52 16.23 1.41
N ALA A 92 -14.20 15.12 0.75
CA ALA A 92 -13.97 13.84 1.41
C ALA A 92 -13.02 14.02 2.59
N ALA A 93 -13.57 14.07 3.81
CA ALA A 93 -12.77 14.23 4.99
C ALA A 93 -12.02 12.91 5.20
N VAL A 94 -10.69 12.98 5.18
CA VAL A 94 -9.86 11.90 5.70
C VAL A 94 -10.11 11.88 7.20
N VAL A 95 -10.96 10.96 7.66
CA VAL A 95 -11.08 10.67 9.09
C VAL A 95 -9.86 9.84 9.45
N VAL A 96 -8.83 10.52 9.97
CA VAL A 96 -7.62 9.89 10.49
C VAL A 96 -7.97 9.27 11.84
N ARG A 97 -7.76 7.96 12.01
CA ARG A 97 -7.79 7.34 13.34
C ARG A 97 -6.49 7.61 14.08
N GLU A 98 -6.53 7.60 15.40
CA GLU A 98 -5.35 7.69 16.26
C GLU A 98 -4.27 6.71 15.78
N ALA A 99 -3.02 7.15 15.89
CA ALA A 99 -1.89 6.33 15.51
C ALA A 99 -1.93 5.00 16.24
N VAL A 100 -1.92 3.91 15.46
CA VAL A 100 -1.67 2.60 16.04
C VAL A 100 -0.26 2.69 16.62
N GLY A 101 -0.15 2.47 17.94
CA GLY A 101 1.13 2.46 18.63
C GLY A 101 2.13 1.52 17.94
N PRO A 102 3.43 1.63 18.26
CA PRO A 102 4.45 0.84 17.58
C PRO A 102 4.03 -0.63 17.57
N ALA A 103 4.00 -1.22 16.36
CA ALA A 103 3.66 -2.63 16.21
C ALA A 103 4.71 -3.43 16.99
N ARG A 104 4.30 -4.00 18.13
CA ARG A 104 5.13 -4.84 18.99
C ARG A 104 5.62 -6.07 18.23
#